data_AF-A0A0F9FZ52-F1
#
_entry.id   AF-A0A0F9FZ52-F1
#
_cell.length_a   1.000
_cell.length_b   1.000
_cell.length_c   1.000
_cell.angle_alpha   90.00
_cell.angle_beta   90.00
_cell.angle_gamma   90.00
#
_symmetry.space_group_name_H-M   'P 1'
#
loop_
_entity.id
_entity.type
_entity.pdbx_description
1 polymer ?
#
loop_
_entity_poly.entity_id
_entity_poly.type
_entity_poly.pdbx_seq_one_letter_code
_entity_poly.pdbx_strand_id
1 'polypeptide(L)'
;MPQIIHLNLDGDEAFKDLADKMDQVIHLTGPFTIAALERGMTSGAPSVALRFDLPDGRVVIQETSVRSLLAAAATIQARFAGQLHQ
;
A
#
# COMPACT_ATOMS: atom_id res chain seq x y z
N MET A 1 -5.53 1.23 18.65
CA MET A 1 -4.92 0.18 17.78
C MET A 1 -3.83 0.86 16.98
N PRO A 2 -2.62 0.28 16.85
CA PRO A 2 -1.56 0.88 16.06
C PRO A 2 -2.01 1.07 14.61
N GLN A 3 -1.65 2.21 14.02
CA GLN A 3 -1.96 2.53 12.63
C GLN A 3 -1.07 1.67 11.73
N ILE A 4 -1.67 0.69 11.03
CA ILE A 4 -0.91 -0.22 10.13
C ILE A 4 -0.62 0.44 8.77
N ILE A 5 -1.47 1.39 8.34
CA ILE A 5 -1.29 2.14 7.09
C ILE A 5 -1.10 3.61 7.42
N HIS A 6 0.09 4.13 7.14
CA HIS A 6 0.42 5.54 7.25
C HIS A 6 0.03 6.21 5.92
N LEU A 7 -1.11 6.90 5.92
CA LEU A 7 -1.64 7.57 4.74
C LEU A 7 -1.28 9.06 4.76
N ASN A 8 -0.55 9.52 3.74
CA ASN A 8 -0.34 10.93 3.46
C ASN A 8 -1.16 11.32 2.21
N LEU A 9 -2.11 12.26 2.35
CA LEU A 9 -2.99 12.70 1.26
C LEU A 9 -2.40 13.87 0.45
N ASP A 10 -1.44 14.59 1.01
CA ASP A 10 -0.72 15.68 0.36
C ASP A 10 0.70 15.17 0.10
N GLY A 11 0.77 14.20 -0.83
CA GLY A 11 1.97 13.42 -1.13
C GLY A 11 3.00 14.13 -2.01
N ASP A 12 2.76 15.38 -2.40
CA ASP A 12 3.75 16.17 -3.11
C ASP A 12 4.99 16.31 -2.24
N GLU A 13 6.15 15.94 -2.80
CA GLU A 13 7.41 15.88 -2.06
C GLU A 13 7.43 14.84 -0.90
N ALA A 14 6.52 13.86 -0.91
CA ALA A 14 6.61 12.73 0.00
C ALA A 14 7.93 11.97 -0.21
N PHE A 15 8.43 11.38 0.88
CA PHE A 15 9.66 10.60 0.90
C PHE A 15 10.93 11.38 0.46
N LYS A 16 10.94 12.70 0.67
CA LYS A 16 12.11 13.58 0.49
C LYS A 16 13.39 13.05 1.14
N ASP A 17 13.26 12.36 2.27
CA ASP A 17 14.36 11.74 2.99
C ASP A 17 15.09 10.62 2.21
N LEU A 18 14.50 10.16 1.10
CA LEU A 18 15.09 9.18 0.19
C LEU A 18 15.88 9.80 -0.97
N ALA A 19 15.79 11.12 -1.19
CA ALA A 19 16.39 11.77 -2.35
C ALA A 19 17.91 11.52 -2.48
N ASP A 20 18.62 11.53 -1.35
CA ASP A 20 20.07 11.27 -1.30
C ASP A 20 20.44 9.79 -1.16
N LYS A 21 19.45 8.88 -1.21
CA LYS A 21 19.60 7.43 -1.01
C LYS A 21 18.98 6.60 -2.13
N MET A 22 18.83 7.19 -3.32
CA MET A 22 18.18 6.54 -4.45
C MET A 22 18.87 5.25 -4.92
N ASP A 23 20.17 5.10 -4.62
CA ASP A 23 20.94 3.88 -4.82
C ASP A 23 20.48 2.70 -3.94
N GLN A 24 19.79 3.00 -2.83
CA GLN A 24 19.24 2.03 -1.88
C GLN A 24 17.73 1.83 -2.05
N VAL A 25 17.09 2.55 -2.97
CA VAL A 25 15.65 2.49 -3.21
C VAL A 25 15.35 1.58 -4.39
N ILE A 26 14.54 0.55 -4.16
CA ILE A 26 13.93 -0.21 -5.26
C ILE A 26 12.69 0.55 -5.71
N HIS A 27 12.83 1.35 -6.77
CA HIS A 27 11.70 2.02 -7.40
C HIS A 27 11.01 1.06 -8.38
N LEU A 28 10.04 0.28 -7.88
CA LEU A 28 9.29 -0.67 -8.67
C LEU A 28 8.12 0.02 -9.38
N THR A 29 8.22 0.16 -10.70
CA THR A 29 7.14 0.62 -11.57
C THR A 29 6.67 -0.55 -12.41
N GLY A 30 5.47 -1.08 -12.13
CA GLY A 30 4.98 -2.28 -12.78
C GLY A 30 3.76 -2.89 -12.09
N PRO A 31 3.24 -4.01 -12.64
CA PRO A 31 2.14 -4.72 -12.01
C PRO A 31 2.56 -5.30 -10.66
N PHE A 32 1.64 -5.30 -9.72
CA PHE A 32 1.75 -5.99 -8.43
C PHE A 32 0.43 -6.71 -8.16
N THR A 33 0.44 -7.68 -7.24
CA THR A 33 -0.75 -8.48 -6.93
C THR A 33 -1.32 -8.09 -5.58
N ILE A 34 -2.64 -7.98 -5.49
CA ILE A 34 -3.37 -7.93 -4.22
C ILE A 34 -4.22 -9.21 -4.12
N ALA A 35 -4.01 -9.99 -3.06
CA ALA A 35 -4.82 -11.17 -2.75
C ALA A 35 -5.65 -10.92 -1.48
N ALA A 36 -6.97 -11.07 -1.58
CA ALA A 36 -7.85 -11.07 -0.41
C ALA A 36 -7.92 -12.47 0.21
N LEU A 37 -7.72 -12.55 1.52
CA LEU A 37 -7.74 -13.78 2.29
C LEU A 37 -8.92 -13.72 3.26
N GLU A 38 -9.98 -14.49 3.00
CA GLU A 38 -11.24 -14.45 3.75
C GLU A 38 -11.05 -14.63 5.26
N ARG A 39 -10.04 -15.41 5.66
CA ARG A 39 -9.70 -15.72 7.06
C ARG A 39 -8.20 -15.56 7.35
N GLY A 40 -7.56 -14.56 6.75
CA GLY A 40 -6.09 -14.44 6.78
C GLY A 40 -5.50 -13.96 8.12
N MET A 41 -6.28 -13.34 9.01
CA MET A 41 -5.81 -12.93 10.34
C MET A 41 -5.90 -14.07 11.36
N THR A 42 -5.07 -14.07 12.42
CA THR A 42 -5.18 -15.02 13.55
C THR A 42 -6.57 -15.05 14.20
N SER A 43 -7.29 -13.92 14.18
CA SER A 43 -8.67 -13.82 14.68
C SER A 43 -9.71 -14.48 13.77
N GLY A 44 -9.33 -14.93 12.58
CA GLY A 44 -10.24 -15.40 11.53
C GLY A 44 -10.86 -14.29 10.69
N ALA A 45 -10.52 -13.01 10.96
CA ALA A 45 -10.97 -11.89 10.14
C ALA A 45 -10.25 -11.83 8.77
N PRO A 46 -10.83 -11.17 7.76
CA PRO A 46 -10.20 -11.02 6.46
C PRO A 46 -8.92 -10.17 6.48
N SER A 47 -7.92 -10.59 5.70
CA SER A 47 -6.69 -9.82 5.42
C SER A 47 -6.46 -9.66 3.91
N VAL A 48 -5.50 -8.81 3.56
CA VAL A 48 -5.02 -8.62 2.19
C VAL A 48 -3.50 -8.74 2.18
N ALA A 49 -2.98 -9.47 1.19
CA ALA A 49 -1.56 -9.57 0.92
C ALA A 49 -1.23 -8.82 -0.38
N LEU A 50 -0.27 -7.90 -0.33
CA LEU A 50 0.31 -7.21 -1.47
C LEU A 50 1.64 -7.89 -1.81
N ARG A 51 1.77 -8.39 -3.03
CA ARG A 51 2.97 -9.06 -3.53
C ARG A 51 3.67 -8.21 -4.58
N PHE A 52 4.97 -8.01 -4.38
CA PHE A 52 5.87 -7.31 -5.28
C PHE A 52 7.02 -8.24 -5.68
N ASP A 53 7.14 -8.55 -6.96
CA ASP A 53 8.27 -9.31 -7.51
C ASP A 53 9.40 -8.32 -7.86
N LEU A 54 10.57 -8.47 -7.24
CA LEU A 54 11.70 -7.56 -7.39
C LEU A 54 12.56 -7.92 -8.61
N PRO A 55 13.28 -6.96 -9.23
CA PRO A 55 14.09 -7.21 -10.43
C PRO A 55 15.22 -8.25 -10.25
N ASP A 56 15.67 -8.46 -9.02
CA ASP A 56 16.71 -9.44 -8.67
C ASP A 56 16.14 -10.85 -8.36
N GLY A 57 14.85 -11.06 -8.60
CA GLY A 57 14.15 -12.32 -8.37
C GLY A 57 13.67 -12.55 -6.93
N ARG A 58 13.95 -11.64 -5.99
CA ARG A 58 13.36 -11.68 -4.64
C ARG A 58 11.89 -11.23 -4.69
N VAL A 59 11.13 -11.56 -3.65
CA VAL A 59 9.71 -11.20 -3.53
C VAL A 59 9.45 -10.53 -2.18
N VAL A 60 8.72 -9.40 -2.20
CA VAL A 60 8.20 -8.74 -1.00
C VAL A 60 6.72 -9.05 -0.87
N ILE A 61 6.30 -9.48 0.31
CA ILE A 61 4.88 -9.61 0.67
C ILE A 61 4.60 -8.71 1.86
N GLN A 62 3.63 -7.80 1.70
CA GLN A 62 3.10 -7.00 2.79
C GLN A 62 1.66 -7.40 3.06
N GLU A 63 1.34 -7.73 4.31
CA GLU A 63 -0.02 -8.09 4.71
C GLU A 63 -0.61 -7.03 5.65
N THR A 64 -1.92 -6.81 5.55
CA THR A 64 -2.70 -6.00 6.49
C THR A 64 -4.15 -6.48 6.52
N SER A 65 -4.95 -5.97 7.46
CA SER A 65 -6.38 -6.30 7.47
C SER A 65 -7.12 -5.67 6.30
N VAL A 66 -8.16 -6.33 5.76
CA VAL A 66 -9.06 -5.73 4.74
C VAL A 66 -9.64 -4.42 5.25
N ARG A 67 -10.03 -4.37 6.54
CA ARG A 67 -10.59 -3.17 7.18
C ARG A 67 -9.64 -1.98 7.08
N SER A 68 -8.35 -2.18 7.37
CA SER A 68 -7.35 -1.12 7.31
C SER A 68 -7.15 -0.61 5.88
N LEU A 69 -7.04 -1.52 4.90
CA LEU A 69 -6.89 -1.14 3.50
C LEU A 69 -8.12 -0.35 2.99
N LEU A 70 -9.33 -0.82 3.28
CA LEU A 70 -10.56 -0.15 2.85
C LEU A 70 -10.72 1.22 3.50
N ALA A 71 -10.34 1.39 4.76
CA ALA A 71 -10.37 2.70 5.42
C ALA A 71 -9.42 3.70 4.74
N ALA A 72 -8.22 3.25 4.35
CA ALA A 72 -7.28 4.08 3.60
C ALA A 72 -7.83 4.44 2.20
N ALA A 73 -8.35 3.44 1.47
CA ALA A 73 -8.92 3.64 0.13
C ALA A 73 -10.11 4.60 0.15
N ALA A 74 -11.03 4.46 1.11
CA ALA A 74 -12.17 5.36 1.28
C ALA A 74 -11.73 6.80 1.55
N THR A 75 -10.66 6.99 2.32
CA THR A 75 -10.09 8.31 2.61
C THR A 75 -9.50 8.96 1.36
N ILE A 76 -8.76 8.21 0.54
CA ILE A 76 -8.24 8.67 -0.76
C ILE A 76 -9.41 9.04 -1.68
N GLN A 77 -10.41 8.16 -1.79
CA GLN A 77 -11.59 8.41 -2.61
C GLN A 77 -12.30 9.70 -2.19
N ALA A 78 -12.51 9.92 -0.89
CA ALA A 78 -13.14 11.14 -0.40
C ALA A 78 -12.38 12.41 -0.77
N ARG A 79 -11.03 12.37 -0.78
CA ARG A 79 -10.17 13.51 -1.15
C ARG A 79 -10.19 13.82 -2.64
N PHE A 80 -10.31 12.81 -3.50
CA PHE A 80 -10.07 12.93 -4.95
C PHE A 80 -11.29 12.63 -5.82
N ALA A 81 -12.44 12.23 -5.27
CA ALA A 81 -13.63 11.83 -6.05
C ALA A 81 -14.10 12.88 -7.07
N GLY A 82 -13.96 14.17 -6.78
CA GLY A 82 -14.32 15.25 -7.70
C GLY A 82 -13.36 15.44 -8.88
N GLN A 83 -12.17 14.85 -8.82
CA GLN A 83 -11.11 14.97 -9.84
C GLN A 83 -11.05 13.75 -10.77
N LEU A 84 -11.60 12.60 -10.33
CA LEU A 84 -11.58 11.34 -11.08
C LEU A 84 -12.62 11.27 -12.22
N HIS A 85 -13.53 12.23 -12.31
CA HIS A 85 -14.60 12.29 -13.32
C HIS A 85 -14.35 13.32 -14.44
N GLN A 86 -13.10 13.80 -14.60
CA GLN A 86 -12.66 14.60 -15.75
C GLN A 86 -11.80 13.74 -16.67
#